data_AF-A0A7S1QBS0-F1
#
_entry.id   AF-A0A7S1QBS0-F1
#
_cell.length_a   1.000
_cell.length_b   1.000
_cell.length_c   1.000
_cell.angle_alpha   90.00
_cell.angle_beta   90.00
_cell.angle_gamma   90.00
#
_symmetry.space_group_name_H-M   'P 1'
#
loop_
_entity.id
_entity.type
_entity.pdbx_description
1 polymer ?
#
loop_
_entity_poly.entity_id
_entity_poly.type
_entity_poly.pdbx_seq_one_letter_code
_entity_poly.pdbx_strand_id
1 'polypeptide(L)'
;LAAMVRLVVPPPPRGGDDEAPVMASALAGAVDPALLTHALARLKDEDWGVQRVALGAVGELASTGDERALAALLPHLGNEDDDVRAAAAAAVGRIAGEGNEEALVAIAPLLDDDDEGVRQAAINAFARTSRTGDAVAISRLKSIYRKDEDDDVRRAAASALAKLSRSAE
;
A
#
# COMPACT_ATOMS: atom_id res chain seq x y z
N LEU A 1 1.92 43.32 14.86
CA LEU A 1 2.80 42.13 14.74
C LEU A 1 2.21 41.19 13.69
N ALA A 2 2.63 41.36 12.44
CA ALA A 2 2.61 40.38 11.35
C ALA A 2 3.22 41.09 10.13
N ALA A 3 4.54 41.02 10.01
CA ALA A 3 5.29 41.66 8.93
C ALA A 3 5.22 40.79 7.68
N MET A 4 4.60 41.30 6.61
CA MET A 4 4.72 40.74 5.27
C MET A 4 6.13 41.04 4.74
N VAL A 5 6.97 40.02 4.63
CA VAL A 5 8.27 40.15 3.94
C VAL A 5 8.00 40.01 2.44
N ARG A 6 7.94 41.14 1.74
CA ARG A 6 8.06 41.20 0.27
C ARG A 6 9.49 40.81 -0.08
N LEU A 7 9.70 39.60 -0.60
CA LEU A 7 10.98 39.22 -1.18
C LEU A 7 11.06 39.76 -2.61
N VAL A 8 11.88 40.79 -2.79
CA VAL A 8 12.29 41.30 -4.10
C VAL A 8 13.23 40.27 -4.73
N VAL A 9 12.76 39.57 -5.76
CA VAL A 9 13.60 38.68 -6.57
C VAL A 9 14.34 39.55 -7.59
N PRO A 10 15.68 39.58 -7.61
CA PRO A 10 16.43 40.34 -8.62
C PRO A 10 16.27 39.71 -10.02
N PRO A 11 16.32 40.50 -11.11
CA PRO A 11 16.24 39.94 -12.46
C PRO A 11 17.48 39.07 -12.76
N PRO A 12 17.33 38.01 -13.58
CA PRO A 12 18.44 37.11 -13.91
C PRO A 12 19.53 37.83 -14.71
N PRO A 13 20.80 37.37 -14.64
CA PRO A 13 21.89 37.93 -15.43
C PRO A 13 21.64 37.66 -16.92
N ARG A 14 21.87 38.68 -17.75
CA ARG A 14 21.84 38.56 -19.21
C ARG A 14 23.13 37.87 -19.68
N GLY A 15 22.99 36.75 -20.39
CA GLY A 15 24.03 36.26 -21.29
C GLY A 15 24.02 34.75 -21.51
N GLY A 16 23.75 34.36 -22.76
CA GLY A 16 24.39 33.21 -23.42
C GLY A 16 23.72 31.84 -23.25
N ASP A 17 22.81 31.54 -24.18
CA ASP A 17 22.78 30.32 -24.99
C ASP A 17 23.12 28.98 -24.28
N ASP A 18 22.11 28.32 -23.71
CA ASP A 18 21.91 26.85 -23.77
C ASP A 18 20.58 26.50 -23.08
N GLU A 19 19.57 26.19 -23.90
CA GLU A 19 18.23 25.78 -23.47
C GLU A 19 18.24 24.35 -22.92
N ALA A 20 18.14 24.22 -21.60
CA ALA A 20 17.60 23.02 -20.94
C ALA A 20 16.66 23.47 -19.81
N PRO A 21 15.37 23.08 -19.80
CA PRO A 21 14.45 23.47 -18.74
C PRO A 21 14.74 22.61 -17.51
N VAL A 22 15.64 23.08 -16.64
CA VAL A 22 15.82 22.48 -15.32
C VAL A 22 14.65 22.89 -14.43
N MET A 23 13.64 22.01 -14.44
CA MET A 23 12.84 21.59 -13.29
C MET A 23 12.47 22.68 -12.30
N ALA A 24 11.28 23.24 -12.49
CA ALA A 24 10.51 23.89 -11.43
C ALA A 24 10.25 22.88 -10.29
N SER A 25 11.15 22.82 -9.31
CA SER A 25 10.92 22.11 -8.05
C SER A 25 9.90 22.89 -7.23
N ALA A 26 8.63 22.59 -7.46
CA ALA A 26 7.58 22.85 -6.51
C ALA A 26 7.77 21.90 -5.32
N LEU A 27 8.39 22.41 -4.26
CA LEU A 27 8.43 21.80 -2.94
C LEU A 27 7.00 21.70 -2.37
N ALA A 28 6.43 20.50 -2.43
CA ALA A 28 5.35 20.07 -1.54
C ALA A 28 5.34 18.54 -1.43
N GLY A 29 6.01 17.99 -0.41
CA GLY A 29 5.73 16.64 0.12
C GLY A 29 5.95 15.44 -0.80
N ALA A 30 6.74 15.55 -1.87
CA ALA A 30 7.04 14.40 -2.73
C ALA A 30 7.98 13.44 -1.99
N VAL A 31 7.50 12.21 -1.75
CA VAL A 31 8.37 11.05 -1.49
C VAL A 31 9.48 11.05 -2.53
N ASP A 32 10.74 10.95 -2.11
CA ASP A 32 11.86 10.89 -3.04
C ASP A 32 11.68 9.68 -3.98
N PRO A 33 11.44 9.90 -5.29
CA PRO A 33 11.22 8.81 -6.24
C PRO A 33 12.40 7.85 -6.33
N ALA A 34 13.60 8.30 -5.95
CA ALA A 34 14.77 7.43 -5.85
C ALA A 34 14.57 6.39 -4.75
N LEU A 35 14.00 6.74 -3.59
CA LEU A 35 13.78 5.79 -2.49
C LEU A 35 12.82 4.67 -2.88
N LEU A 36 11.71 5.00 -3.54
CA LEU A 36 10.78 3.99 -4.07
C LEU A 36 11.48 3.08 -5.08
N THR A 37 12.30 3.64 -5.98
CA THR A 37 13.06 2.84 -6.95
C THR A 37 14.05 1.89 -6.28
N HIS A 38 14.76 2.35 -5.24
CA HIS A 38 15.68 1.50 -4.48
C HIS A 38 14.93 0.39 -3.73
N ALA A 39 13.79 0.70 -3.10
CA ALA A 39 12.97 -0.30 -2.41
C ALA A 39 12.44 -1.36 -3.39
N LEU A 40 11.92 -0.96 -4.55
CA LEU A 40 11.47 -1.89 -5.60
C LEU A 40 12.60 -2.81 -6.08
N ALA A 41 13.84 -2.31 -6.15
CA ALA A 41 14.99 -3.13 -6.54
C ALA A 41 15.43 -4.15 -5.47
N ARG A 42 14.98 -4.00 -4.22
CA ARG A 42 15.25 -4.94 -3.11
C ARG A 42 14.16 -5.99 -2.90
N LEU A 43 13.05 -5.92 -3.64
CA LEU A 43 12.04 -6.98 -3.63
C LEU A 43 12.58 -8.31 -4.15
N LYS A 44 13.60 -8.30 -5.03
CA LYS A 44 14.22 -9.50 -5.60
C LYS A 44 15.47 -9.97 -4.86
N ASP A 45 15.72 -9.45 -3.66
CA ASP A 45 16.88 -9.86 -2.87
C ASP A 45 16.76 -11.35 -2.45
N GLU A 46 17.88 -12.04 -2.25
CA GLU A 46 17.85 -13.45 -1.83
C GLU A 46 17.46 -13.58 -0.35
N ASP A 47 17.71 -12.54 0.45
CA ASP A 47 17.39 -12.50 1.87
C ASP A 47 15.94 -12.04 2.09
N TRP A 48 15.12 -12.89 2.71
CA TRP A 48 13.71 -12.60 3.02
C TRP A 48 13.53 -11.42 3.98
N GLY A 49 14.48 -11.21 4.90
CA GLY A 49 14.50 -10.04 5.77
C GLY A 49 14.65 -8.74 4.97
N VAL A 50 15.50 -8.74 3.94
CA VAL A 50 15.65 -7.59 3.03
C VAL A 50 14.39 -7.40 2.19
N GLN A 51 13.80 -8.48 1.66
CA GLN A 51 12.54 -8.41 0.93
C GLN A 51 11.43 -7.82 1.79
N ARG A 52 11.27 -8.29 3.03
CA ARG A 52 10.24 -7.82 3.97
C ARG A 52 10.36 -6.33 4.27
N VAL A 53 11.58 -5.84 4.52
CA VAL A 53 11.83 -4.40 4.71
C VAL A 53 11.51 -3.62 3.44
N ALA A 54 11.88 -4.14 2.27
CA ALA A 54 11.58 -3.53 0.99
C ALA A 54 10.08 -3.45 0.71
N LEU A 55 9.32 -4.51 0.99
CA LEU A 55 7.85 -4.54 0.87
C LEU A 55 7.21 -3.48 1.76
N GLY A 56 7.65 -3.39 3.02
CA GLY A 56 7.20 -2.35 3.95
C GLY A 56 7.50 -0.94 3.42
N ALA A 57 8.72 -0.70 2.94
CA ALA A 57 9.11 0.58 2.38
C ALA A 57 8.29 0.95 1.14
N VAL A 58 8.09 0.03 0.20
CA VAL A 58 7.23 0.27 -0.98
C VAL A 58 5.81 0.63 -0.55
N GLY A 59 5.24 -0.09 0.43
CA GLY A 59 3.91 0.17 0.98
C GLY A 59 3.72 1.56 1.58
N GLU A 60 4.77 2.17 2.12
CA GLU A 60 4.73 3.52 2.72
C GLU A 60 5.13 4.63 1.73
N LEU A 61 5.94 4.30 0.71
CA LEU A 61 6.50 5.26 -0.24
C LEU A 61 5.65 5.41 -1.51
N ALA A 62 4.99 4.35 -1.96
CA ALA A 62 4.21 4.38 -3.19
C ALA A 62 2.86 5.08 -2.96
N SER A 63 2.43 5.83 -3.97
CA SER A 63 1.12 6.47 -3.97
C SER A 63 -0.01 5.43 -4.12
N THR A 64 -1.17 5.71 -3.55
CA THR A 64 -2.36 4.89 -3.82
C THR A 64 -2.64 4.85 -5.33
N GLY A 65 -2.85 3.65 -5.87
CA GLY A 65 -3.06 3.39 -7.28
C GLY A 65 -1.77 3.25 -8.11
N ASP A 66 -0.58 3.22 -7.50
CA ASP A 66 0.67 3.02 -8.24
C ASP A 66 0.73 1.59 -8.82
N GLU A 67 0.37 1.48 -10.10
CA GLU A 67 0.34 0.22 -10.85
C GLU A 67 1.71 -0.45 -10.93
N ARG A 68 2.80 0.33 -11.01
CA ARG A 68 4.16 -0.21 -11.05
C ARG A 68 4.52 -0.85 -9.72
N ALA A 69 4.18 -0.19 -8.61
CA ALA A 69 4.39 -0.75 -7.29
C ALA A 69 3.52 -2.00 -7.09
N LEU A 70 2.23 -1.96 -7.44
CA LEU A 70 1.34 -3.12 -7.33
C LEU A 70 1.87 -4.32 -8.13
N ALA A 71 2.22 -4.13 -9.41
CA ALA A 71 2.77 -5.20 -10.25
C ALA A 71 4.04 -5.83 -9.66
N ALA A 72 4.85 -5.05 -8.94
CA ALA A 72 6.05 -5.55 -8.27
C ALA A 72 5.74 -6.28 -6.95
N LEU A 73 4.67 -5.93 -6.25
CA LEU A 73 4.30 -6.52 -4.96
C LEU A 73 3.50 -7.83 -5.09
N LEU A 74 2.60 -7.92 -6.08
CA LEU A 74 1.67 -9.06 -6.22
C LEU A 74 2.36 -10.43 -6.23
N PRO A 75 3.52 -10.64 -6.88
CA PRO A 75 4.21 -11.92 -6.84
C PRO A 75 4.63 -12.39 -5.43
N HIS A 76 4.82 -11.45 -4.49
CA HIS A 76 5.25 -11.77 -3.12
C HIS A 76 4.11 -12.29 -2.22
N LEU A 77 2.86 -12.21 -2.68
CA LEU A 77 1.71 -12.78 -1.96
C LEU A 77 1.76 -14.32 -1.94
N GLY A 78 2.49 -14.95 -2.85
CA GLY A 78 2.70 -16.40 -2.90
C GLY A 78 4.09 -16.84 -2.45
N ASN A 79 4.81 -16.02 -1.68
CA ASN A 79 6.14 -16.37 -1.18
C ASN A 79 6.08 -17.56 -0.20
N GLU A 80 7.15 -18.34 -0.13
CA GLU A 80 7.26 -19.47 0.81
C GLU A 80 7.31 -18.98 2.27
N ASP A 81 7.90 -17.81 2.51
CA ASP A 81 7.99 -17.17 3.81
C ASP A 81 6.71 -16.40 4.14
N ASP A 82 6.10 -16.73 5.28
CA ASP A 82 4.87 -16.14 5.81
C ASP A 82 5.01 -14.65 6.14
N ASP A 83 6.15 -14.26 6.70
CA ASP A 83 6.50 -12.88 7.02
C ASP A 83 6.53 -12.00 5.74
N VAL A 84 7.07 -12.53 4.65
CA VAL A 84 7.06 -11.90 3.32
C VAL A 84 5.64 -11.83 2.75
N ARG A 85 4.84 -12.91 2.83
CA ARG A 85 3.43 -12.89 2.38
C ARG A 85 2.61 -11.84 3.13
N ALA A 86 2.75 -11.78 4.45
CA ALA A 86 2.04 -10.82 5.30
C ALA A 86 2.46 -9.37 4.96
N ALA A 87 3.77 -9.11 4.80
CA ALA A 87 4.27 -7.80 4.42
C ALA A 87 3.77 -7.38 3.03
N ALA A 88 3.73 -8.30 2.06
CA ALA A 88 3.21 -8.05 0.73
C ALA A 88 1.72 -7.71 0.76
N ALA A 89 0.91 -8.50 1.47
CA ALA A 89 -0.53 -8.23 1.63
C ALA A 89 -0.77 -6.85 2.24
N ALA A 90 -0.04 -6.51 3.30
CA ALA A 90 -0.14 -5.22 3.96
C ALA A 90 0.28 -4.05 3.04
N ALA A 91 1.31 -4.22 2.20
CA ALA A 91 1.75 -3.21 1.24
C ALA A 91 0.71 -3.03 0.11
N VAL A 92 0.23 -4.14 -0.48
CA VAL A 92 -0.84 -4.11 -1.49
C VAL A 92 -2.08 -3.42 -0.93
N GLY A 93 -2.50 -3.72 0.30
CA GLY A 93 -3.65 -3.07 0.92
C GLY A 93 -3.51 -1.57 1.20
N ARG A 94 -2.29 -1.02 1.24
CA ARG A 94 -2.04 0.43 1.34
C ARG A 94 -2.08 1.11 -0.04
N ILE A 95 -1.52 0.45 -1.03
CA ILE A 95 -1.31 1.02 -2.37
C ILE A 95 -2.55 0.80 -3.23
N ALA A 96 -3.22 -0.35 -3.12
CA ALA A 96 -4.41 -0.62 -3.90
C ALA A 96 -5.52 0.36 -3.54
N GLY A 97 -6.06 1.03 -4.55
CA GLY A 97 -7.25 1.87 -4.39
C GLY A 97 -8.50 1.05 -4.09
N GLU A 98 -9.52 1.73 -3.55
CA GLU A 98 -10.84 1.12 -3.34
C GLU A 98 -11.41 0.58 -4.67
N GLY A 99 -11.86 -0.67 -4.65
CA GLY A 99 -12.38 -1.40 -5.79
C GLY A 99 -11.32 -1.92 -6.77
N ASN A 100 -10.03 -1.95 -6.41
CA ASN A 100 -9.01 -2.59 -7.26
C ASN A 100 -9.21 -4.11 -7.32
N GLU A 101 -9.76 -4.60 -8.42
CA GLU A 101 -10.15 -6.00 -8.60
C GLU A 101 -8.95 -6.95 -8.67
N GLU A 102 -7.85 -6.55 -9.30
CA GLU A 102 -6.63 -7.36 -9.39
C GLU A 102 -6.04 -7.63 -8.00
N ALA A 103 -5.94 -6.59 -7.18
CA ALA A 103 -5.48 -6.71 -5.80
C ALA A 103 -6.42 -7.58 -4.96
N LEU A 104 -7.75 -7.42 -5.11
CA LEU A 104 -8.73 -8.25 -4.39
C LEU A 104 -8.62 -9.73 -4.76
N VAL A 105 -8.47 -10.04 -6.05
CA VAL A 105 -8.28 -11.42 -6.54
C VAL A 105 -7.00 -12.01 -6.00
N ALA A 106 -5.91 -11.24 -5.98
CA ALA A 106 -4.62 -11.71 -5.49
C ALA A 106 -4.56 -11.88 -3.96
N ILE A 107 -5.27 -11.04 -3.20
CA ILE A 107 -5.34 -11.13 -1.73
C ILE A 107 -6.28 -12.26 -1.27
N ALA A 108 -7.33 -12.58 -2.04
CA ALA A 108 -8.38 -13.50 -1.62
C ALA A 108 -7.89 -14.89 -1.13
N PRO A 109 -6.88 -15.54 -1.73
CA PRO A 109 -6.34 -16.81 -1.25
C PRO A 109 -5.72 -16.71 0.15
N LEU A 110 -5.07 -15.59 0.47
CA LEU A 110 -4.40 -15.39 1.77
C LEU A 110 -5.39 -15.24 2.93
N LEU A 111 -6.68 -15.07 2.65
CA LEU A 111 -7.72 -15.10 3.68
C LEU A 111 -7.91 -16.50 4.30
N ASP A 112 -7.42 -17.56 3.62
CA ASP A 112 -7.38 -18.93 4.11
C ASP A 112 -5.92 -19.42 4.28
N ASP A 113 -4.94 -18.51 4.42
CA ASP A 113 -3.52 -18.89 4.61
C ASP A 113 -3.34 -19.70 5.90
N ASP A 114 -2.37 -20.63 5.91
CA ASP A 114 -2.07 -21.45 7.09
C ASP A 114 -1.58 -20.58 8.26
N ASP A 115 -0.86 -19.48 7.98
CA ASP A 115 -0.34 -18.56 8.99
C ASP A 115 -1.38 -17.49 9.38
N GLU A 116 -1.62 -17.34 10.70
CA GLU A 116 -2.59 -16.38 11.23
C GLU A 116 -2.20 -14.91 10.98
N GLY A 117 -0.90 -14.60 10.95
CA GLY A 117 -0.39 -13.26 10.67
C GLY A 117 -0.67 -12.85 9.22
N VAL A 118 -0.48 -13.79 8.28
CA VAL A 118 -0.84 -13.61 6.87
C VAL A 118 -2.35 -13.43 6.73
N ARG A 119 -3.18 -14.26 7.37
CA ARG A 119 -4.64 -14.09 7.35
C ARG A 119 -5.07 -12.72 7.86
N GLN A 120 -4.49 -12.26 8.97
CA GLN A 120 -4.77 -10.91 9.52
C GLN A 120 -4.38 -9.79 8.55
N ALA A 121 -3.18 -9.87 7.96
CA ALA A 121 -2.71 -8.89 6.97
C ALA A 121 -3.63 -8.86 5.74
N ALA A 122 -4.02 -10.04 5.25
CA ALA A 122 -4.94 -10.20 4.13
C ALA A 122 -6.32 -9.61 4.43
N ILE A 123 -6.90 -9.87 5.61
CA ILE A 123 -8.19 -9.28 6.01
C ILE A 123 -8.14 -7.75 6.01
N ASN A 124 -7.08 -7.18 6.58
CA ASN A 124 -6.90 -5.73 6.64
C ASN A 124 -6.73 -5.13 5.25
N ALA A 125 -5.95 -5.77 4.38
CA ALA A 125 -5.75 -5.36 3.00
C ALA A 125 -7.04 -5.47 2.20
N PHE A 126 -7.71 -6.61 2.27
CA PHE A 126 -8.98 -6.89 1.61
C PHE A 126 -10.03 -5.84 2.00
N ALA A 127 -10.17 -5.49 3.29
CA ALA A 127 -11.09 -4.46 3.75
C ALA A 127 -10.69 -3.01 3.40
N ARG A 128 -9.42 -2.78 3.04
CA ARG A 128 -8.97 -1.48 2.49
C ARG A 128 -9.25 -1.36 1.01
N THR A 129 -9.14 -2.46 0.28
CA THR A 129 -9.33 -2.50 -1.16
C THR A 129 -10.78 -2.75 -1.54
N SER A 130 -11.61 -3.40 -0.73
CA SER A 130 -13.02 -3.63 -1.05
C SER A 130 -13.82 -2.33 -1.03
N ARG A 131 -14.80 -2.24 -1.93
CA ARG A 131 -15.77 -1.13 -1.91
C ARG A 131 -16.61 -1.21 -0.64
N THR A 132 -16.91 -0.05 -0.07
CA THR A 132 -17.82 -0.02 1.08
C THR A 132 -19.19 -0.56 0.68
N GLY A 133 -19.79 -1.42 1.52
CA GLY A 133 -21.05 -2.11 1.19
C GLY A 133 -20.91 -3.31 0.24
N ASP A 134 -19.70 -3.72 -0.15
CA ASP A 134 -19.49 -4.92 -0.97
C ASP A 134 -20.01 -6.17 -0.24
N ALA A 135 -21.15 -6.69 -0.72
CA ALA A 135 -21.82 -7.83 -0.11
C ALA A 135 -20.99 -9.11 -0.16
N VAL A 136 -20.16 -9.30 -1.20
CA VAL A 136 -19.29 -10.46 -1.33
C VAL A 136 -18.19 -10.38 -0.28
N ALA A 137 -17.55 -9.21 -0.17
CA ALA A 137 -16.50 -8.99 0.83
C ALA A 137 -17.04 -9.13 2.27
N ILE A 138 -18.20 -8.54 2.55
CA ILE A 138 -18.88 -8.65 3.85
C ILE A 138 -19.24 -10.10 4.16
N SER A 139 -19.75 -10.87 3.19
CA SER A 139 -20.08 -12.28 3.39
C SER A 139 -18.84 -13.10 3.73
N ARG A 140 -17.75 -12.89 3.00
CA ARG A 140 -16.47 -13.56 3.23
C ARG A 140 -15.92 -13.28 4.62
N LEU A 141 -15.86 -12.01 5.02
CA LEU A 141 -15.38 -11.61 6.35
C LEU A 141 -16.29 -12.10 7.48
N LYS A 142 -17.61 -12.18 7.28
CA LYS A 142 -18.55 -12.79 8.24
C LYS A 142 -18.26 -14.27 8.46
N SER A 143 -17.84 -15.00 7.42
CA SER A 143 -17.44 -16.40 7.56
C SER A 143 -16.20 -16.53 8.44
N ILE A 144 -15.16 -15.74 8.16
CA ILE A 144 -13.91 -15.72 8.92
C ILE A 144 -14.18 -15.36 10.38
N TYR A 145 -14.91 -14.28 10.65
CA TYR A 145 -15.29 -13.86 12.00
C TYR A 145 -15.97 -14.98 12.82
N ARG A 146 -16.71 -15.90 12.18
CA ARG A 146 -17.45 -16.96 12.85
C ARG A 146 -16.68 -18.27 13.00
N LYS A 147 -15.70 -18.51 12.15
CA LYS A 147 -15.12 -19.85 11.95
C LYS A 147 -13.61 -19.91 12.12
N ASP A 148 -12.90 -18.80 11.98
CA ASP A 148 -11.45 -18.82 12.16
C ASP A 148 -11.11 -19.22 13.59
N GLU A 149 -10.13 -20.10 13.74
CA GLU A 149 -9.72 -20.63 15.04
C GLU A 149 -8.95 -19.59 15.85
N ASP A 150 -8.28 -18.65 15.18
CA ASP A 150 -7.46 -17.65 15.83
C ASP A 150 -8.27 -16.41 16.26
N ASP A 151 -8.05 -15.99 17.50
CA ASP A 151 -8.78 -14.88 18.13
C ASP A 151 -8.42 -13.52 17.51
N ASP A 152 -7.16 -13.31 17.13
CA ASP A 152 -6.69 -12.09 16.47
C ASP A 152 -7.25 -11.98 15.06
N VAL A 153 -7.29 -13.09 14.30
CA VAL A 153 -7.92 -13.16 12.98
C VAL A 153 -9.41 -12.84 13.05
N ARG A 154 -10.14 -13.43 14.01
CA ARG A 154 -11.56 -13.09 14.22
C ARG A 154 -11.75 -11.61 14.57
N ARG A 155 -10.86 -11.02 15.39
CA ARG A 155 -10.92 -9.58 15.72
C ARG A 155 -10.62 -8.68 14.52
N ALA A 156 -9.67 -9.07 13.67
CA ALA A 156 -9.40 -8.37 12.41
C ALA A 156 -10.64 -8.40 11.50
N ALA A 157 -11.28 -9.56 11.35
CA ALA A 157 -12.50 -9.72 10.57
C ALA A 157 -13.66 -8.86 11.11
N ALA A 158 -13.84 -8.81 12.43
CA ALA A 158 -14.85 -7.94 13.05
C ALA A 158 -14.60 -6.44 12.74
N SER A 159 -13.34 -6.00 12.85
CA SER A 159 -12.95 -4.62 12.54
C SER A 159 -13.17 -4.28 11.06
N ALA A 160 -12.79 -5.19 10.17
CA ALA A 160 -13.01 -5.09 8.73
C ALA A 160 -14.50 -5.01 8.37
N LEU A 161 -15.34 -5.85 8.98
CA LEU A 161 -16.80 -5.80 8.81
C LEU A 161 -17.38 -4.46 9.26
N ALA A 162 -16.95 -3.96 10.42
CA ALA A 162 -17.39 -2.65 10.90
C ALA A 162 -16.99 -1.54 9.93
N LYS A 163 -15.82 -1.63 9.29
CA LYS A 163 -15.42 -0.66 8.26
C LYS A 163 -16.31 -0.73 7.02
N LEU A 164 -16.52 -1.93 6.47
CA LEU A 164 -17.30 -2.11 5.23
C LEU A 164 -18.81 -1.90 5.40
N SER A 165 -19.34 -2.05 6.62
CA SER A 165 -20.78 -1.90 6.90
C SER A 165 -21.19 -0.46 7.26
N ARG A 166 -20.24 0.39 7.68
CA ARG A 166 -20.52 1.74 8.20
C ARG A 166 -20.94 2.79 7.17
N SER A 167 -21.14 2.42 5.89
CA SER A 167 -21.68 3.33 4.86
C SER A 167 -22.91 2.80 4.15
N ALA A 168 -23.57 1.78 4.71
CA ALA A 168 -24.82 1.23 4.17
C ALA A 168 -26.09 1.75 4.88
N GLU A 169 -25.97 2.79 5.71
CA GLU A 169 -27.09 3.53 6.31
C GLU A 169 -27.40 4.82 5.54
#